data_AF-A0AAV4D126-F1
#
_entry.id   AF-A0AAV4D126-F1
#
_cell.length_a   1.000
_cell.length_b   1.000
_cell.length_c   1.000
_cell.angle_alpha   90.00
_cell.angle_beta   90.00
_cell.angle_gamma   90.00
#
_symmetry.space_group_name_H-M   'P 1'
#
loop_
_entity.id
_entity.type
_entity.pdbx_description
1 polymer ?
#
loop_
_entity_poly.entity_id
_entity_poly.type
_entity_poly.pdbx_seq_one_letter_code
_entity_poly.pdbx_strand_id
1 'polypeptide(L)'
;MNHTRRGSETLELASESLLAINKCGLQGKFKIWCLQFMLIPKLLWPLLVYDICSSTVEAIEAKINKYTRKWLGVPPGLSDVAMYCRKAKLKLPMKSILEE
;
A
#
# COMPACT_ATOMS: atom_id res chain seq x y z
N MET A 1 -16.15 19.60 6.82
CA MET A 1 -16.36 18.45 7.72
C MET A 1 -16.47 17.09 7.00
N ASN A 2 -16.89 17.01 5.73
CA ASN A 2 -17.07 15.73 5.03
C ASN A 2 -15.78 15.08 4.48
N HIS A 3 -14.78 15.88 4.10
CA HIS A 3 -13.51 15.40 3.50
C HIS A 3 -12.68 14.55 4.47
N THR A 4 -12.61 14.96 5.74
CA THR A 4 -11.88 14.25 6.79
C THR A 4 -12.45 12.86 7.07
N ARG A 5 -13.78 12.71 6.99
CA ARG A 5 -14.46 11.43 7.23
C ARG A 5 -14.17 10.39 6.15
N ARG A 6 -14.12 10.80 4.89
CA ARG A 6 -13.79 9.88 3.77
C ARG A 6 -12.33 9.43 3.83
N GLY A 7 -11.43 10.32 4.23
CA GLY A 7 -10.03 9.99 4.48
C GLY A 7 -9.89 8.94 5.59
N SER A 8 -10.55 9.13 6.73
CA SER A 8 -10.50 8.17 7.84
C SER A 8 -11.08 6.80 7.46
N GLU A 9 -12.21 6.77 6.76
CA GLU A 9 -12.82 5.52 6.27
C GLU A 9 -11.88 4.75 5.34
N THR A 10 -11.19 5.46 4.43
CA THR A 10 -10.23 4.85 3.49
C THR A 10 -9.01 4.29 4.22
N LEU A 11 -8.53 5.00 5.26
CA LEU A 11 -7.42 4.55 6.11
C LEU A 11 -7.79 3.32 6.94
N GLU A 12 -9.00 3.27 7.50
CA GLU A 12 -9.50 2.10 8.23
C GLU A 12 -9.62 0.90 7.29
N LEU A 13 -10.25 1.07 6.12
CA LEU A 13 -10.35 0.04 5.09
C LEU A 13 -8.98 -0.52 4.70
N ALA A 14 -7.99 0.35 4.49
CA ALA A 14 -6.63 -0.07 4.17
C ALA A 14 -6.02 -0.90 5.32
N SER A 15 -6.21 -0.46 6.56
CA SER A 15 -5.68 -1.12 7.75
C SER A 15 -6.27 -2.51 7.97
N GLU A 16 -7.60 -2.63 7.86
CA GLU A 16 -8.31 -3.90 8.00
C GLU A 16 -7.94 -4.89 6.89
N SER A 17 -7.89 -4.41 5.64
CA SER A 17 -7.53 -5.24 4.50
C SER A 17 -6.08 -5.75 4.59
N LEU A 18 -5.14 -4.90 4.99
CA LEU A 18 -3.74 -5.30 5.23
C LEU A 18 -3.63 -6.32 6.36
N LEU A 19 -4.39 -6.13 7.45
CA LEU A 19 -4.44 -7.09 8.55
C LEU A 19 -4.98 -8.44 8.08
N ALA A 20 -6.05 -8.45 7.28
CA ALA A 20 -6.63 -9.66 6.71
C ALA A 20 -5.62 -10.40 5.83
N ILE A 21 -4.98 -9.72 4.87
CA ILE A 21 -3.94 -10.31 4.02
C ILE A 21 -2.78 -10.84 4.85
N ASN A 22 -2.34 -10.10 5.88
CA ASN A 22 -1.27 -10.53 6.75
C ASN A 22 -1.61 -11.83 7.52
N LYS A 23 -2.87 -11.98 7.97
CA LYS A 23 -3.37 -13.15 8.68
C LYS A 23 -3.59 -14.37 7.78
N CYS A 24 -3.71 -14.19 6.46
CA CYS A 24 -3.80 -15.32 5.53
C CYS A 24 -2.53 -16.20 5.62
N GLY A 25 -2.71 -17.52 5.51
CA GLY A 25 -1.62 -18.52 5.48
C GLY A 25 -0.80 -18.53 4.17
N LEU A 26 -0.93 -17.49 3.34
CA LEU A 26 -0.25 -17.38 2.05
C LEU A 26 1.24 -17.05 2.22
N GLN A 27 2.07 -17.50 1.27
CA GLN A 27 3.46 -17.06 1.17
C GLN A 27 3.54 -15.56 0.85
N GLY A 28 4.66 -14.93 1.22
CA GLY A 28 4.89 -13.49 1.05
C GLY A 28 4.59 -12.97 -0.37
N LYS A 29 5.10 -13.66 -1.40
CA LYS A 29 4.84 -13.30 -2.81
C LYS A 29 3.35 -13.23 -3.18
N PHE A 30 2.53 -14.12 -2.63
CA PHE A 30 1.09 -14.13 -2.90
C PHE A 30 0.36 -13.04 -2.12
N LYS A 31 0.84 -12.69 -0.92
CA LYS A 31 0.34 -11.52 -0.17
C LYS A 31 0.60 -10.21 -0.92
N ILE A 32 1.79 -10.09 -1.53
CA ILE A 32 2.14 -8.95 -2.38
C ILE A 32 1.26 -8.90 -3.61
N TRP A 33 0.96 -10.04 -4.23
CA TRP A 33 0.02 -10.11 -5.33
C TRP A 33 -1.38 -9.61 -4.92
N CYS A 34 -1.91 -10.06 -3.77
CA CYS A 34 -3.19 -9.56 -3.25
C CYS A 34 -3.15 -8.05 -2.98
N LEU A 35 -2.06 -7.54 -2.42
CA LEU A 35 -1.87 -6.10 -2.23
C LEU A 35 -1.97 -5.36 -3.55
N GLN A 36 -1.19 -5.76 -4.56
CA GLN A 36 -1.05 -5.05 -5.83
C GLN A 36 -2.31 -5.15 -6.71
N PHE A 37 -2.95 -6.31 -6.76
CA PHE A 37 -4.03 -6.55 -7.72
C PHE A 37 -5.44 -6.54 -7.08
N MET A 38 -5.55 -6.56 -5.75
CA MET A 38 -6.84 -6.45 -5.08
C MET A 38 -6.96 -5.19 -4.23
N LEU A 39 -6.00 -4.95 -3.33
CA LEU A 39 -6.12 -3.87 -2.37
C LEU A 39 -5.84 -2.49 -2.99
N ILE A 40 -4.75 -2.34 -3.73
CA ILE A 40 -4.39 -1.06 -4.36
C ILE A 40 -5.51 -0.56 -5.29
N PRO A 41 -6.05 -1.36 -6.24
CA PRO A 41 -7.18 -0.92 -7.08
C PRO A 41 -8.43 -0.52 -6.27
N LYS A 42 -8.70 -1.21 -5.16
CA LYS A 42 -9.82 -0.89 -4.26
C LYS A 42 -9.62 0.44 -3.52
N LEU A 43 -8.39 0.77 -3.14
CA LEU A 43 -8.04 2.03 -2.49
C LEU A 43 -7.92 3.18 -3.50
N LEU A 44 -7.52 2.90 -4.73
CA LEU A 44 -7.34 3.92 -5.76
C LEU A 44 -8.68 4.60 -6.11
N TRP A 45 -9.78 3.84 -6.14
CA TRP A 45 -11.11 4.40 -6.43
C TRP A 45 -11.51 5.57 -5.49
N PRO A 46 -11.55 5.40 -4.14
CA PRO A 46 -11.87 6.50 -3.26
C PRO A 46 -10.83 7.63 -3.29
N LEU A 47 -9.55 7.32 -3.53
CA LEU A 47 -8.49 8.32 -3.64
C LEU A 47 -8.62 9.21 -4.88
N LEU A 48 -9.11 8.65 -5.99
CA LEU A 48 -9.36 9.40 -7.24
C LEU A 48 -10.67 10.19 -7.20
N VAL A 49 -11.70 9.66 -6.52
CA VAL A 49 -13.05 10.26 -6.51
C VAL A 49 -13.18 11.36 -5.47
N TYR A 50 -12.51 11.21 -4.32
CA TYR A 50 -12.62 12.15 -3.21
C TYR A 50 -11.33 12.94 -3.03
N ASP A 51 -11.48 14.22 -2.71
CA ASP A 51 -10.37 15.06 -2.27
C ASP A 51 -9.97 14.67 -0.83
N ILE A 52 -9.02 13.73 -0.74
CA ILE A 52 -8.45 13.20 0.50
C ILE A 52 -7.11 13.89 0.73
N CYS A 53 -6.88 14.37 1.95
CA CYS A 53 -5.64 15.04 2.32
C CYS A 53 -4.41 14.16 2.05
N SER A 54 -3.36 14.73 1.46
CA SER A 54 -2.10 14.03 1.13
C SER A 54 -1.49 13.31 2.34
N SER A 55 -1.57 13.90 3.53
CA SER A 55 -1.09 13.27 4.77
C SER A 55 -1.78 11.93 5.10
N THR A 56 -3.05 11.77 4.71
CA THR A 56 -3.78 10.50 4.88
C THR A 56 -3.28 9.46 3.87
N VAL A 57 -3.02 9.90 2.63
CA VAL A 57 -2.48 9.02 1.57
C VAL A 57 -1.07 8.53 1.94
N GLU A 58 -0.21 9.42 2.42
CA GLU A 58 1.12 9.07 2.95
C GLU A 58 1.04 8.08 4.12
N ALA A 59 0.07 8.26 5.03
CA ALA A 59 -0.14 7.32 6.14
C ALA A 59 -0.60 5.93 5.66
N ILE A 60 -1.43 5.86 4.61
CA ILE A 60 -1.82 4.60 3.96
C ILE A 60 -0.58 3.93 3.33
N GLU A 61 0.21 4.69 2.57
CA GLU A 61 1.41 4.17 1.93
C GLU A 61 2.44 3.66 2.96
N ALA A 62 2.68 4.41 4.03
CA ALA A 62 3.60 3.99 5.10
C ALA A 62 3.18 2.65 5.72
N LYS A 63 1.88 2.42 5.92
CA LYS A 63 1.35 1.13 6.38
C LYS A 63 1.60 0.04 5.34
N ILE A 64 1.31 0.30 4.07
CA ILE A 64 1.57 -0.65 2.97
C ILE A 64 3.05 -1.03 2.90
N ASN A 65 3.96 -0.05 2.97
CA ASN A 65 5.40 -0.27 2.92
C ASN A 65 5.86 -1.17 4.07
N LYS A 66 5.34 -0.95 5.29
CA LYS A 66 5.64 -1.80 6.46
C LYS A 66 5.25 -3.26 6.24
N TYR A 67 4.04 -3.53 5.76
CA TYR A 67 3.58 -4.90 5.48
C TYR A 67 4.34 -5.52 4.31
N THR A 68 4.58 -4.75 3.26
CA THR A 68 5.32 -5.17 2.08
C THR A 68 6.72 -5.66 2.44
N ARG A 69 7.47 -4.86 3.21
CA ARG A 69 8.82 -5.21 3.68
C ARG A 69 8.82 -6.49 4.50
N LYS A 70 7.83 -6.62 5.39
CA LYS A 70 7.63 -7.83 6.20
C LYS A 70 7.38 -9.06 5.33
N TRP A 71 6.53 -8.96 4.31
CA TRP A 71 6.16 -10.10 3.45
C TRP A 71 7.26 -10.50 2.47
N LEU A 72 8.04 -9.53 1.98
CA LEU A 72 9.18 -9.78 1.10
C LEU A 72 10.46 -10.14 1.86
N GLY A 73 10.51 -9.96 3.19
CA GLY A 73 11.70 -10.21 4.00
C GLY A 73 12.81 -9.17 3.78
N VAL A 74 12.46 -7.94 3.39
CA VAL A 74 13.41 -6.89 3.06
C VAL A 74 13.84 -6.13 4.32
N PRO A 75 15.10 -5.68 4.42
CA PRO A 75 15.54 -4.89 5.56
C PRO A 75 14.73 -3.60 5.73
N PRO A 76 14.50 -3.14 6.98
CA PRO A 76 13.82 -1.88 7.25
C PRO A 76 14.58 -0.66 6.69
N GLY A 77 15.90 -0.75 6.52
CA GLY A 77 16.75 0.31 5.96
C GLY A 77 16.75 0.43 4.44
N LEU A 78 16.07 -0.45 3.70
CA LEU A 78 15.92 -0.27 2.25
C LEU A 78 15.09 0.99 1.99
N SER A 79 15.46 1.85 1.04
CA SER A 79 14.64 3.03 0.71
C SER A 79 13.37 2.63 -0.06
N ASP A 80 12.27 3.39 0.13
CA ASP A 80 11.05 3.19 -0.66
C ASP A 80 11.31 3.42 -2.16
N VAL A 81 12.20 4.37 -2.48
CA VAL A 81 12.69 4.59 -3.85
C VAL A 81 13.27 3.31 -4.44
N ALA A 82 14.12 2.58 -3.71
CA ALA A 82 14.67 1.32 -4.21
C ALA A 82 13.60 0.23 -4.35
N MET A 83 12.53 0.27 -3.56
CA MET A 83 11.44 -0.70 -3.62
C MET A 83 10.52 -0.49 -4.84
N TYR A 84 10.28 0.76 -5.22
CA TYR A 84 9.38 1.14 -6.33
C TYR A 84 10.12 1.55 -7.62
N CYS A 85 11.46 1.55 -7.61
CA CYS A 85 12.24 2.00 -8.77
C CYS A 85 11.98 1.13 -10.02
N ARG A 86 11.52 1.78 -11.09
CA ARG A 86 11.34 1.14 -12.41
C ARG A 86 12.60 1.13 -13.28
N LYS A 87 13.58 1.98 -12.96
CA LYS A 87 14.81 2.20 -13.74
C LYS A 87 16.01 1.39 -13.24
N ALA A 88 15.93 0.81 -12.04
CA ALA A 88 17.00 0.00 -11.49
C ALA A 88 17.13 -1.33 -12.24
N LYS A 89 18.37 -1.87 -12.32
CA LYS A 89 18.64 -3.20 -12.90
C LYS A 89 17.89 -4.31 -12.16
N LEU A 90 17.80 -4.19 -10.83
CA LEU A 90 16.99 -5.05 -9.98
C LEU A 90 15.73 -4.27 -9.61
N LYS A 91 14.61 -4.62 -10.23
CA LYS A 91 13.30 -4.01 -10.00
C LYS A 91 12.36 -5.03 -9.37
N LEU A 92 11.63 -4.60 -8.36
CA LEU A 92 10.51 -5.37 -7.83
C LEU A 92 9.28 -5.10 -8.70
N PRO A 93 8.43 -6.11 -8.98
CA PRO A 93 7.19 -5.91 -9.72
C PRO A 93 6.12 -5.28 -8.81
N MET A 94 6.39 -4.08 -8.32
CA MET A 94 5.58 -3.38 -7.34
C MET A 94 5.34 -1.94 -7.75
N LYS A 95 4.12 -1.46 -7.49
CA LYS A 95 3.72 -0.06 -7.66
C LYS A 95 3.40 0.57 -6.32
N SER A 96 3.78 1.83 -6.17
CA SER A 96 3.35 2.70 -5.07
C SER A 96 1.99 3.30 -5.41
N ILE A 97 1.16 3.53 -4.38
CA ILE A 97 -0.11 4.25 -4.50
C ILE A 97 0.11 5.73 -4.90
N LEU A 98 1.27 6.32 -4.56
CA LEU A 98 1.58 7.71 -4.91
C LEU A 98 2.05 7.88 -6.35
N GLU A 99 2.48 6.81 -7.02
CA GLU A 99 3.01 6.86 -8.39
C GLU A 99 1.99 6.48 -9.48
N GLU A 100 0.71 6.34 -9.12
CA GLU A 100 -0.39 5.96 -10.03
C GLU A 100 -1.22 7.14 -10.54
#